data_AF-A0A6J4HLW8-F1
#
_entry.id   AF-A0A6J4HLW8-F1
#
_cell.length_a   1.000
_cell.length_b   1.000
_cell.length_c   1.000
_cell.angle_alpha   90.00
_cell.angle_beta   90.00
_cell.angle_gamma   90.00
#
_symmetry.space_group_name_H-M   'P 1'
#
loop_
_entity.id
_entity.type
_entity.pdbx_description
1 polymer ?
#
loop_
_entity_poly.entity_id
_entity_poly.type
_entity_poly.pdbx_seq_one_letter_code
_entity_poly.pdbx_strand_id
1 'polypeptide(L)'
;MAGLPYDAQEVEGRWQARWDRDPPAPAPDGEPFYNLAEFPYPSAEGLHVGHVLTYCGVDVVGRYQRMRGRAVFQPMGFDSFGIHTENYALKIGEHPAALTERTIANYRRQLSRVGCAWDWTGVVTSDPSYYRWTQWLFLQLFRAGLAYQAEAAVVWCPSCATVLAHEQVEDGRCERCASPVTERVMRQWFLRITAYRERLVAGLDALDWPEPAKNTQRRWLAGMHDWLISRQRYWGPPIPIVYCDVCGAVPVPEDELPVLLPDVADVRPTGDDRSPLATVASFVAAACPSCGGQARRETDVSDTFLDSSWYFLRHPSADVRSAAWDPDRTARLLPVDLYAGGPEHVARHHLYARFVTMALHDLGLVGFEEPFPRLRLHGTITRDGAKMSKSRGNVVNPDEYVDRHGGDVLRAHLLSSGRWSATADFSEAGITGVERLFTRMWRLAHGGPDAGPGVGPEALARGVARVARGIEDLRFNNAMSALRELAAQASPAEAPTLVLLLAPFAPYLAEELWAVLGGTYSVHAQQWPAMRRDSEPSTVQLVVQVDGRVRDRLAVARGMSPAEAIALAESTPNVVRHLTDRRVVRRVHVPDRLVNLVTAGGVPEV
;
A
#
# COMPACT_ATOMS: atom_id res chain seq x y z
N MET A 1 36.09 -20.20 3.01
CA MET A 1 34.68 -19.83 2.82
C MET A 1 34.25 -19.72 1.35
N ALA A 2 35.13 -19.43 0.39
CA ALA A 2 34.78 -19.30 -1.05
C ALA A 2 34.18 -20.55 -1.74
N GLY A 3 34.06 -21.70 -1.05
CA GLY A 3 33.48 -22.94 -1.58
C GLY A 3 32.18 -23.40 -0.90
N LEU A 4 31.70 -22.70 0.14
CA LEU A 4 30.43 -23.04 0.78
C LEU A 4 29.27 -22.39 0.01
N PRO A 5 28.18 -23.13 -0.26
CA PRO A 5 26.98 -22.58 -0.87
C PRO A 5 26.31 -21.56 0.06
N TYR A 6 25.59 -20.60 -0.52
CA TYR A 6 24.74 -19.68 0.23
C TYR A 6 23.63 -20.47 0.96
N ASP A 7 23.62 -20.42 2.29
CA ASP A 7 22.53 -20.95 3.13
C ASP A 7 21.64 -19.79 3.59
N ALA A 8 20.45 -19.70 2.99
CA ALA A 8 19.52 -18.62 3.29
C ALA A 8 18.99 -18.68 4.73
N GLN A 9 18.75 -19.87 5.29
CA GLN A 9 18.17 -19.98 6.64
C GLN A 9 19.14 -19.49 7.70
N GLU A 10 20.42 -19.88 7.58
CA GLU A 10 21.46 -19.42 8.49
C GLU A 10 21.69 -17.90 8.40
N VAL A 11 21.89 -17.40 7.17
CA VAL A 11 22.22 -15.99 6.94
C VAL A 11 21.07 -15.08 7.33
N GLU A 12 19.87 -15.35 6.81
CA GLU A 12 18.70 -14.50 7.06
C GLU A 12 18.31 -14.51 8.54
N GLY A 13 18.35 -15.68 9.21
CA GLY A 13 18.06 -15.78 10.64
C GLY A 13 19.02 -14.96 11.50
N ARG A 14 20.32 -14.94 11.17
CA ARG A 14 21.32 -14.14 11.87
C ARG A 14 21.09 -12.64 11.71
N TRP A 15 20.78 -12.18 10.50
CA TRP A 15 20.54 -10.76 10.23
C TRP A 15 19.20 -10.29 10.79
N GLN A 16 18.16 -11.13 10.76
CA GLN A 16 16.90 -10.88 11.47
C GLN A 16 17.14 -10.60 12.95
N ALA A 17 17.81 -11.52 13.65
CA ALA A 17 18.12 -11.36 15.07
C ALA A 17 18.99 -10.12 15.36
N ARG A 18 19.86 -9.73 14.43
CA ARG A 18 20.64 -8.50 14.55
C ARG A 18 19.76 -7.26 14.42
N TRP A 19 18.92 -7.17 13.39
CA TRP A 19 18.06 -6.02 13.16
C TRP A 19 16.95 -5.89 14.19
N ASP A 20 16.46 -6.99 14.75
CA ASP A 20 15.49 -6.95 15.86
C ASP A 20 16.08 -6.28 17.10
N ARG A 21 17.39 -6.43 17.33
CA ARG A 21 18.12 -5.81 18.44
C ARG A 21 18.61 -4.40 18.11
N ASP A 22 19.15 -4.21 16.91
CA ASP A 22 19.84 -3.01 16.46
C ASP A 22 19.55 -2.77 14.96
N PRO A 23 18.35 -2.23 14.65
CA PRO A 23 17.95 -1.98 13.28
C PRO A 23 18.80 -0.83 12.67
N PRO A 24 19.08 -0.85 11.36
CA PRO A 24 19.81 0.24 10.71
C PRO A 24 19.09 1.58 10.92
N ALA A 25 19.76 2.52 11.59
CA ALA A 25 19.21 3.83 11.91
C ALA A 25 18.89 4.65 10.63
N PRO A 26 17.85 5.49 10.64
CA PRO A 26 17.63 6.49 9.58
C PRO A 26 18.82 7.44 9.46
N ALA A 27 19.02 8.03 8.27
CA ALA A 27 20.01 9.08 8.09
C ALA A 27 19.64 10.30 8.96
N PRO A 28 20.45 10.68 9.98
CA PRO A 28 20.04 11.65 11.01
C PRO A 28 19.77 13.05 10.45
N ASP A 29 20.52 13.46 9.42
CA ASP A 29 20.42 14.78 8.78
C ASP A 29 19.71 14.75 7.41
N GLY A 30 19.07 13.62 7.08
CA GLY A 30 18.38 13.45 5.80
C GLY A 30 17.07 14.22 5.74
N GLU A 31 16.69 14.66 4.53
CA GLU A 31 15.33 15.16 4.26
C GLU A 31 14.31 14.06 4.64
N PRO A 32 13.31 14.34 5.50
CA PRO A 32 12.32 13.35 5.90
C PRO A 32 11.61 12.73 4.68
N PHE A 33 11.36 11.42 4.70
CA PHE A 33 10.55 10.73 3.69
C PHE A 33 9.56 9.81 4.37
N TYR A 34 8.29 10.16 4.33
CA TYR A 34 7.23 9.29 4.84
C TYR A 34 6.79 8.30 3.77
N ASN A 35 7.29 7.07 3.88
CA ASN A 35 6.95 5.94 3.01
C ASN A 35 5.89 5.05 3.67
N LEU A 36 4.65 5.12 3.22
CA LEU A 36 3.53 4.42 3.84
C LEU A 36 2.91 3.39 2.91
N ALA A 37 2.72 2.17 3.43
CA ALA A 37 1.87 1.16 2.83
C ALA A 37 0.54 1.10 3.56
N GLU A 38 -0.53 0.82 2.83
CA GLU A 38 -1.83 0.47 3.41
C GLU A 38 -1.66 -0.71 4.37
N PHE A 39 -1.89 -0.45 5.65
CA PHE A 39 -1.75 -1.46 6.69
C PHE A 39 -2.75 -2.62 6.51
N PRO A 40 -2.38 -3.86 6.89
CA PRO A 40 -3.25 -5.00 6.67
C PRO A 40 -4.38 -5.08 7.70
N TYR A 41 -5.49 -5.69 7.29
CA TYR A 41 -6.45 -6.28 8.22
C TYR A 41 -5.86 -7.59 8.79
N PRO A 42 -5.67 -7.73 10.10
CA PRO A 42 -5.23 -8.97 10.74
C PRO A 42 -6.41 -9.95 10.93
N SER A 43 -7.28 -10.05 9.92
CA SER A 43 -8.57 -10.74 9.96
C SER A 43 -8.50 -12.23 9.59
N ALA A 44 -7.30 -12.80 9.50
CA ALA A 44 -7.02 -14.12 8.95
C ALA A 44 -5.79 -14.77 9.58
N GLU A 45 -5.42 -15.97 9.12
CA GLU A 45 -4.35 -16.79 9.71
C GLU A 45 -2.94 -16.26 9.42
N GLY A 46 -2.81 -15.26 8.55
CA GLY A 46 -1.53 -14.73 8.11
C GLY A 46 -1.62 -14.02 6.77
N LEU A 47 -0.46 -13.54 6.32
CA LEU A 47 -0.22 -13.04 4.98
C LEU A 47 -0.38 -14.16 3.94
N HIS A 48 -0.62 -13.75 2.71
CA HIS A 48 -0.40 -14.54 1.51
C HIS A 48 0.62 -13.82 0.62
N VAL A 49 1.15 -14.48 -0.40
CA VAL A 49 2.18 -13.90 -1.29
C VAL A 49 1.80 -12.56 -1.96
N GLY A 50 0.50 -12.28 -2.13
CA GLY A 50 0.03 -10.95 -2.59
C GLY A 50 0.37 -9.80 -1.63
N HIS A 51 0.33 -10.04 -0.32
CA HIS A 51 0.78 -9.07 0.67
C HIS A 51 2.30 -8.90 0.59
N VAL A 52 3.04 -9.99 0.39
CA VAL A 52 4.51 -9.94 0.25
C VAL A 52 4.91 -9.08 -0.94
N LEU A 53 4.28 -9.23 -2.11
CA LEU A 53 4.53 -8.37 -3.27
C LEU A 53 4.33 -6.88 -2.92
N THR A 54 3.20 -6.58 -2.28
CA THR A 54 2.81 -5.21 -1.92
C THR A 54 3.84 -4.59 -0.99
N TYR A 55 4.07 -5.23 0.15
CA TYR A 55 4.92 -4.73 1.22
C TYR A 55 6.39 -4.70 0.85
N CYS A 56 6.89 -5.70 0.10
CA CYS A 56 8.28 -5.67 -0.38
C CYS A 56 8.51 -4.59 -1.42
N GLY A 57 7.53 -4.28 -2.28
CA GLY A 57 7.66 -3.18 -3.24
C GLY A 57 7.82 -1.83 -2.57
N VAL A 58 7.08 -1.59 -1.48
CA VAL A 58 7.21 -0.38 -0.66
C VAL A 58 8.55 -0.34 0.06
N ASP A 59 8.98 -1.47 0.64
CA ASP A 59 10.27 -1.60 1.32
C ASP A 59 11.46 -1.34 0.38
N VAL A 60 11.40 -1.81 -0.88
CA VAL A 60 12.41 -1.50 -1.91
C VAL A 60 12.56 0.01 -2.09
N VAL A 61 11.45 0.75 -2.19
CA VAL A 61 11.47 2.20 -2.34
C VAL A 61 12.03 2.86 -1.07
N GLY A 62 11.61 2.43 0.11
CA GLY A 62 12.12 2.96 1.37
C GLY A 62 13.62 2.77 1.53
N ARG A 63 14.14 1.56 1.25
CA ARG A 63 15.58 1.27 1.28
C ARG A 63 16.34 2.09 0.24
N TYR A 64 15.82 2.21 -0.98
CA TYR A 64 16.41 3.07 -2.01
C TYR A 64 16.50 4.52 -1.55
N GLN A 65 15.42 5.10 -1.01
CA GLN A 65 15.39 6.48 -0.55
C GLN A 65 16.33 6.73 0.64
N ARG A 66 16.46 5.75 1.55
CA ARG A 66 17.45 5.80 2.62
C ARG A 66 18.87 5.85 2.08
N MET A 67 19.18 4.99 1.11
CA MET A 67 20.49 4.98 0.44
C MET A 67 20.71 6.25 -0.41
N ARG A 68 19.65 6.96 -0.81
CA ARG A 68 19.72 8.29 -1.42
C ARG A 68 19.95 9.43 -0.40
N GLY A 69 20.08 9.09 0.89
CA GLY A 69 20.38 10.04 1.97
C GLY A 69 19.15 10.61 2.68
N ARG A 70 17.94 10.12 2.39
CA ARG A 70 16.72 10.61 3.06
C ARG A 70 16.52 9.96 4.43
N ALA A 71 15.91 10.71 5.34
CA ALA A 71 15.48 10.21 6.65
C ALA A 71 14.12 9.49 6.49
N VAL A 72 14.17 8.22 6.11
CA VAL A 72 12.96 7.43 5.80
C VAL A 72 12.24 7.01 7.07
N PHE A 73 10.98 7.44 7.20
CA PHE A 73 10.00 6.92 8.14
C PHE A 73 9.07 5.95 7.42
N GLN A 74 9.13 4.68 7.81
CA GLN A 74 8.38 3.58 7.17
C GLN A 74 7.68 2.75 8.24
N PRO A 75 6.56 3.24 8.80
CA PRO A 75 5.85 2.55 9.86
C PRO A 75 4.98 1.41 9.32
N MET A 76 4.64 0.47 10.19
CA MET A 76 3.60 -0.51 9.95
C MET A 76 2.63 -0.57 11.12
N GLY A 77 1.35 -0.72 10.82
CA GLY A 77 0.28 -0.89 11.80
C GLY A 77 -0.65 -2.02 11.42
N PHE A 78 -1.80 -2.09 12.08
CA PHE A 78 -2.83 -3.08 11.81
C PHE A 78 -4.23 -2.48 11.95
N ASP A 79 -5.05 -2.65 10.92
CA ASP A 79 -6.47 -2.31 10.96
C ASP A 79 -7.26 -3.46 11.60
N SER A 80 -7.24 -3.51 12.93
CA SER A 80 -7.66 -4.68 13.70
C SER A 80 -9.12 -4.69 14.13
N PHE A 81 -9.80 -3.54 14.11
CA PHE A 81 -11.25 -3.49 14.28
C PHE A 81 -12.01 -3.92 13.01
N GLY A 82 -13.32 -4.07 13.15
CA GLY A 82 -14.22 -4.28 12.04
C GLY A 82 -14.66 -5.73 11.81
N ILE A 83 -15.60 -5.83 10.89
CA ILE A 83 -16.41 -7.01 10.66
C ILE A 83 -15.64 -8.22 10.12
N HIS A 84 -14.54 -8.02 9.41
CA HIS A 84 -13.77 -9.12 8.84
C HIS A 84 -13.13 -9.96 9.94
N THR A 85 -12.47 -9.31 10.90
CA THR A 85 -11.89 -9.94 12.09
C THR A 85 -12.97 -10.58 12.94
N GLU A 86 -14.05 -9.86 13.22
CA GLU A 86 -15.17 -10.35 14.04
C GLU A 86 -15.84 -11.59 13.45
N ASN A 87 -16.18 -11.57 12.16
CA ASN A 87 -16.82 -12.72 11.50
C ASN A 87 -15.91 -13.94 11.49
N TYR A 88 -14.60 -13.76 11.27
CA TYR A 88 -13.66 -14.88 11.29
C TYR A 88 -13.49 -15.45 12.70
N ALA A 89 -13.41 -14.59 13.72
CA ALA A 89 -13.36 -14.98 15.13
C ALA A 89 -14.60 -15.83 15.50
N LEU A 90 -15.79 -15.34 15.15
CA LEU A 90 -17.05 -16.07 15.36
C LEU A 90 -17.08 -17.43 14.64
N LYS A 91 -16.56 -17.49 13.41
CA LYS A 91 -16.51 -18.74 12.63
C LYS A 91 -15.66 -19.82 13.30
N ILE A 92 -14.57 -19.45 13.96
CA ILE A 92 -13.66 -20.39 14.62
C ILE A 92 -13.94 -20.56 16.12
N GLY A 93 -14.94 -19.85 16.66
CA GLY A 93 -15.30 -19.91 18.08
C GLY A 93 -14.30 -19.20 19.01
N GLU A 94 -13.62 -18.15 18.55
CA GLU A 94 -12.64 -17.38 19.31
C GLU A 94 -13.16 -15.95 19.57
N HIS A 95 -12.75 -15.31 20.67
CA HIS A 95 -13.04 -13.90 20.91
C HIS A 95 -12.18 -13.02 19.97
N PRO A 96 -12.74 -11.96 19.33
CA PRO A 96 -12.01 -11.18 18.33
C PRO A 96 -10.75 -10.49 18.88
N ALA A 97 -10.69 -10.15 20.17
CA ALA A 97 -9.47 -9.63 20.81
C ALA A 97 -8.32 -10.65 20.82
N ALA A 98 -8.60 -11.89 21.22
CA ALA A 98 -7.60 -12.96 21.28
C ALA A 98 -7.10 -13.35 19.87
N LEU A 99 -8.03 -13.43 18.92
CA LEU A 99 -7.69 -13.63 17.51
C LEU A 99 -6.75 -12.52 17.03
N THR A 100 -7.11 -11.26 17.27
CA THR A 100 -6.35 -10.08 16.83
C THR A 100 -4.91 -10.09 17.36
N GLU A 101 -4.73 -10.36 18.66
CA GLU A 101 -3.39 -10.42 19.28
C GLU A 101 -2.52 -11.49 18.59
N ARG A 102 -3.08 -12.70 18.42
CA ARG A 102 -2.39 -13.82 17.77
C ARG A 102 -2.06 -13.54 16.31
N THR A 103 -2.99 -12.96 15.55
CA THR A 103 -2.80 -12.71 14.12
C THR A 103 -1.84 -11.54 13.87
N ILE A 104 -1.87 -10.49 14.69
CA ILE A 104 -0.87 -9.41 14.65
C ILE A 104 0.54 -9.97 14.87
N ALA A 105 0.73 -10.82 15.87
CA ALA A 105 2.03 -11.46 16.12
C ALA A 105 2.50 -12.29 14.91
N ASN A 106 1.58 -13.03 14.28
CA ASN A 106 1.87 -13.82 13.10
C ASN A 106 2.24 -12.97 11.87
N TYR A 107 1.50 -11.87 11.61
CA TYR A 107 1.79 -10.96 10.50
C TYR A 107 3.14 -10.27 10.68
N ARG A 108 3.45 -9.80 11.91
CA ARG A 108 4.77 -9.23 12.24
C ARG A 108 5.88 -10.23 11.93
N ARG A 109 5.76 -11.47 12.41
CA ARG A 109 6.70 -12.55 12.11
C ARG A 109 6.88 -12.71 10.59
N GLN A 110 5.80 -12.87 9.84
CA GLN A 110 5.89 -13.12 8.39
C GLN A 110 6.50 -11.94 7.62
N LEU A 111 6.17 -10.69 7.98
CA LEU A 111 6.78 -9.49 7.38
C LEU A 111 8.28 -9.37 7.70
N SER A 112 8.69 -9.70 8.93
CA SER A 112 10.12 -9.76 9.30
C SER A 112 10.85 -10.87 8.55
N ARG A 113 10.25 -12.06 8.43
CA ARG A 113 10.83 -13.20 7.71
C ARG A 113 11.09 -12.93 6.24
N VAL A 114 10.22 -12.15 5.59
CA VAL A 114 10.48 -11.71 4.20
C VAL A 114 11.41 -10.50 4.13
N GLY A 115 11.81 -9.90 5.26
CA GLY A 115 12.84 -8.87 5.35
C GLY A 115 12.39 -7.44 5.13
N CYS A 116 11.11 -7.12 5.36
CA CYS A 116 10.66 -5.74 5.30
C CYS A 116 11.14 -4.94 6.53
N ALA A 117 11.75 -3.78 6.32
CA ALA A 117 12.26 -2.92 7.40
C ALA A 117 11.16 -1.98 7.90
N TRP A 118 10.15 -2.54 8.56
CA TRP A 118 9.08 -1.77 9.18
C TRP A 118 9.52 -1.17 10.52
N ASP A 119 9.13 0.07 10.76
CA ASP A 119 9.07 0.61 12.11
C ASP A 119 7.82 0.06 12.82
N TRP A 120 8.07 -0.81 13.79
CA TRP A 120 7.04 -1.53 14.54
C TRP A 120 6.42 -0.71 15.68
N THR A 121 6.87 0.53 15.93
CA THR A 121 6.21 1.43 16.88
C THR A 121 4.87 1.96 16.35
N GLY A 122 4.40 1.51 15.18
CA GLY A 122 3.13 1.92 14.59
C GLY A 122 1.88 1.48 15.36
N VAL A 123 0.73 1.70 14.74
CA VAL A 123 -0.58 1.70 15.42
C VAL A 123 -1.35 0.40 15.27
N VAL A 124 -2.20 0.08 16.24
CA VAL A 124 -3.20 -1.00 16.18
C VAL A 124 -4.56 -0.37 16.45
N THR A 125 -5.50 -0.44 15.49
CA THR A 125 -6.73 0.36 15.58
C THR A 125 -7.64 -0.05 16.74
N SER A 126 -7.58 -1.33 17.16
CA SER A 126 -8.31 -1.84 18.32
C SER A 126 -7.67 -1.58 19.68
N ASP A 127 -6.50 -0.95 19.74
CA ASP A 127 -5.87 -0.56 21.00
C ASP A 127 -6.58 0.71 21.58
N PRO A 128 -6.98 0.73 22.86
CA PRO A 128 -7.58 1.92 23.48
C PRO A 128 -6.76 3.20 23.35
N SER A 129 -5.42 3.10 23.29
CA SER A 129 -4.53 4.24 23.06
C SER A 129 -4.60 4.80 21.63
N TYR A 130 -5.17 4.05 20.69
CA TYR A 130 -5.51 4.50 19.35
C TYR A 130 -6.95 4.99 19.27
N TYR A 131 -7.94 4.14 19.54
CA TYR A 131 -9.34 4.47 19.26
C TYR A 131 -9.93 5.54 20.19
N ARG A 132 -9.27 5.87 21.31
CA ARG A 132 -9.54 7.12 22.05
C ARG A 132 -9.53 8.31 21.10
N TRP A 133 -8.57 8.36 20.18
CA TRP A 133 -8.41 9.45 19.25
C TRP A 133 -9.34 9.34 18.04
N THR A 134 -9.80 8.14 17.68
CA THR A 134 -10.94 7.99 16.77
C THR A 134 -12.21 8.59 17.39
N GLN A 135 -12.46 8.32 18.67
CA GLN A 135 -13.59 8.89 19.41
C GLN A 135 -13.47 10.42 19.51
N TRP A 136 -12.27 10.92 19.85
CA TRP A 136 -11.98 12.35 19.85
C TRP A 136 -12.21 12.99 18.47
N LEU A 137 -11.74 12.36 17.39
CA LEU A 137 -11.96 12.81 16.02
C LEU A 137 -13.45 12.91 15.70
N PHE A 138 -14.23 11.87 16.05
CA PHE A 138 -15.68 11.89 15.90
C PHE A 138 -16.30 13.07 16.65
N LEU A 139 -15.86 13.36 17.89
CA LEU A 139 -16.35 14.51 18.65
C LEU A 139 -16.01 15.85 17.98
N GLN A 140 -14.83 16.01 17.38
CA GLN A 140 -14.49 17.21 16.61
C GLN A 140 -15.43 17.39 15.42
N LEU A 141 -15.66 16.32 14.65
CA LEU A 141 -16.59 16.32 13.52
C LEU A 141 -18.04 16.57 13.96
N PHE A 142 -18.46 16.04 15.11
CA PHE A 142 -19.79 16.26 15.68
C PHE A 142 -20.00 17.72 16.06
N ARG A 143 -19.05 18.34 16.76
CA ARG A 143 -19.11 19.77 17.13
C ARG A 143 -19.09 20.69 15.91
N ALA A 144 -18.42 20.26 14.83
CA ALA A 144 -18.42 20.96 13.55
C ALA A 144 -19.71 20.78 12.71
N GLY A 145 -20.68 19.97 13.18
CA GLY A 145 -21.89 19.65 12.43
C GLY A 145 -21.68 18.71 11.23
N LEU A 146 -20.50 18.07 11.16
CA LEU A 146 -20.13 17.12 10.13
C LEU A 146 -20.52 15.68 10.50
N ALA A 147 -20.48 15.32 11.78
CA ALA A 147 -21.09 14.08 12.27
C ALA A 147 -22.51 14.37 12.77
N TYR A 148 -23.50 13.64 12.27
CA TYR A 148 -24.90 13.85 12.63
C TYR A 148 -25.69 12.54 12.58
N GLN A 149 -26.84 12.53 13.23
CA GLN A 149 -27.77 11.41 13.22
C GLN A 149 -29.01 11.74 12.39
N ALA A 150 -29.47 10.79 11.58
CA ALA A 150 -30.70 10.94 10.80
C ALA A 150 -31.42 9.60 10.63
N GLU A 151 -32.75 9.64 10.49
CA GLU A 151 -33.52 8.52 9.94
C GLU A 151 -33.37 8.50 8.43
N ALA A 152 -32.95 7.37 7.89
CA ALA A 152 -32.78 7.19 6.45
C ALA A 152 -33.10 5.75 6.06
N ALA A 153 -33.46 5.56 4.78
CA ALA A 153 -33.38 4.26 4.16
C ALA A 153 -31.90 3.89 4.06
N VAL A 154 -31.49 2.88 4.81
CA VAL A 154 -30.13 2.39 4.89
C VAL A 154 -30.02 1.03 4.25
N VAL A 155 -28.90 0.80 3.59
CA VAL A 155 -28.56 -0.51 3.03
C VAL A 155 -28.29 -1.46 4.20
N TRP A 156 -29.00 -2.58 4.24
CA TRP A 156 -28.89 -3.62 5.26
C TRP A 156 -28.40 -4.93 4.63
N CYS A 157 -27.39 -5.55 5.25
CA CYS A 157 -26.97 -6.89 4.90
C CYS A 157 -27.57 -7.93 5.86
N PRO A 158 -28.50 -8.80 5.43
CA PRO A 158 -29.14 -9.77 6.32
C PRO A 158 -28.17 -10.83 6.84
N SER A 159 -27.15 -11.19 6.06
CA SER A 159 -26.13 -12.17 6.45
C SER A 159 -25.12 -11.60 7.46
N CYS A 160 -24.73 -10.33 7.28
CA CYS A 160 -23.84 -9.64 8.23
C CYS A 160 -24.59 -9.06 9.44
N ALA A 161 -25.92 -9.04 9.41
CA ALA A 161 -26.78 -8.42 10.42
C ALA A 161 -26.35 -6.99 10.78
N THR A 162 -26.08 -6.16 9.77
CA THR A 162 -25.67 -4.76 9.98
C THR A 162 -25.90 -3.90 8.74
N VAL A 163 -25.97 -2.58 8.95
CA VAL A 163 -25.96 -1.57 7.89
C VAL A 163 -24.64 -1.50 7.12
N LEU A 164 -24.71 -1.08 5.86
CA LEU A 164 -23.58 -0.86 4.97
C LEU A 164 -23.54 0.59 4.49
N ALA A 165 -22.34 1.15 4.32
CA ALA A 165 -22.17 2.34 3.49
C ALA A 165 -22.39 1.98 2.00
N HIS A 166 -22.75 2.96 1.17
CA HIS A 166 -23.01 2.72 -0.26
C HIS A 166 -21.77 2.19 -0.99
N GLU A 167 -20.59 2.66 -0.56
CA GLU A 167 -19.27 2.23 -1.02
C GLU A 167 -19.03 0.72 -0.80
N GLN A 168 -19.76 0.09 0.13
CA GLN A 168 -19.65 -1.33 0.51
C GLN A 168 -20.68 -2.22 -0.21
N VAL A 169 -21.36 -1.69 -1.22
CA VAL A 169 -22.33 -2.40 -2.06
C VAL A 169 -21.77 -2.56 -3.47
N GLU A 170 -21.74 -3.80 -3.95
CA GLU A 170 -21.29 -4.17 -5.30
C GLU A 170 -22.43 -4.92 -5.99
N ASP A 171 -22.95 -4.39 -7.10
CA ASP A 171 -24.05 -4.97 -7.88
C ASP A 171 -25.28 -5.40 -7.02
N GLY A 172 -25.68 -4.53 -6.09
CA GLY A 172 -26.81 -4.80 -5.18
C GLY A 172 -26.53 -5.91 -4.15
N ARG A 173 -25.26 -6.23 -3.90
CA ARG A 173 -24.81 -7.25 -2.95
C ARG A 173 -23.77 -6.67 -1.99
N CYS A 174 -23.68 -7.28 -0.82
CA CYS A 174 -22.65 -6.93 0.17
C CYS A 174 -21.25 -7.27 -0.38
N GLU A 175 -20.32 -6.31 -0.36
CA GLU A 175 -18.91 -6.49 -0.80
C GLU A 175 -18.22 -7.69 -0.09
N ARG A 176 -18.69 -8.05 1.11
CA ARG A 176 -18.02 -9.00 2.00
C ARG A 176 -18.51 -10.43 1.84
N CYS A 177 -19.83 -10.62 1.81
CA CYS A 177 -20.46 -11.94 1.83
C CYS A 177 -21.29 -12.24 0.57
N ALA A 178 -21.34 -11.31 -0.38
CA ALA A 178 -22.09 -11.41 -1.64
C ALA A 178 -23.60 -11.67 -1.50
N SER A 179 -24.15 -11.60 -0.28
CA SER A 179 -25.61 -11.72 -0.06
C SER A 179 -26.32 -10.50 -0.65
N PRO A 180 -27.52 -10.67 -1.24
CA PRO A 180 -28.35 -9.55 -1.65
C PRO A 180 -28.59 -8.60 -0.47
N VAL A 181 -28.41 -7.31 -0.69
CA VAL A 181 -28.74 -6.30 0.31
C VAL A 181 -30.24 -6.00 0.28
N THR A 182 -30.77 -5.58 1.42
CA THR A 182 -32.14 -5.07 1.55
C THR A 182 -32.08 -3.62 2.04
N GLU A 183 -33.21 -2.92 2.04
CA GLU A 183 -33.31 -1.61 2.67
C GLU A 183 -34.07 -1.70 3.99
N ARG A 184 -33.67 -0.89 4.97
CA ARG A 184 -34.39 -0.68 6.23
C ARG A 184 -34.42 0.81 6.54
N VAL A 185 -35.47 1.29 7.19
CA VAL A 185 -35.47 2.65 7.73
C VAL A 185 -34.93 2.59 9.15
N MET A 186 -33.79 3.23 9.38
CA MET A 186 -33.12 3.22 10.68
C MET A 186 -32.56 4.60 10.98
N ARG A 187 -32.53 4.95 12.27
CA ARG A 187 -31.80 6.12 12.76
C ARG A 187 -30.33 5.76 12.92
N GLN A 188 -29.44 6.40 12.16
CA GLN A 188 -28.02 6.04 12.05
C GLN A 188 -27.11 7.27 12.05
N TRP A 189 -25.82 7.07 12.31
CA TRP A 189 -24.79 8.11 12.28
C TRP A 189 -24.16 8.24 10.89
N PHE A 190 -24.05 9.48 10.43
CA PHE A 190 -23.48 9.85 9.15
C PHE A 190 -22.40 10.91 9.31
N LEU A 191 -21.42 10.89 8.40
CA LEU A 191 -20.49 11.99 8.18
C LEU A 191 -20.85 12.72 6.88
N ARG A 192 -20.92 14.06 6.96
CA ARG A 192 -21.34 14.96 5.88
C ARG A 192 -20.26 15.14 4.81
N ILE A 193 -19.78 14.04 4.23
CA ILE A 193 -18.78 14.03 3.15
C ILE A 193 -19.30 14.74 1.89
N THR A 194 -20.61 14.77 1.66
CA THR A 194 -21.18 15.44 0.49
C THR A 194 -20.93 16.94 0.47
N ALA A 195 -20.75 17.58 1.63
CA ALA A 195 -20.37 18.99 1.73
C ALA A 195 -18.99 19.28 1.12
N TYR A 196 -18.15 18.26 0.95
CA TYR A 196 -16.79 18.37 0.40
C TYR A 196 -16.70 17.90 -1.05
N ARG A 197 -17.83 17.57 -1.71
CA ARG A 197 -17.85 17.01 -3.08
C ARG A 197 -17.00 17.77 -4.07
N GLU A 198 -17.22 19.08 -4.17
CA GLU A 198 -16.56 19.91 -5.17
C GLU A 198 -15.04 19.96 -4.95
N ARG A 199 -14.61 20.11 -3.69
CA ARG A 199 -13.19 20.08 -3.30
C ARG A 199 -12.56 18.71 -3.52
N LEU A 200 -13.27 17.63 -3.17
CA LEU A 200 -12.80 16.26 -3.43
C LEU A 200 -12.63 15.98 -4.93
N VAL A 201 -13.50 16.52 -5.79
CA VAL A 201 -13.35 16.40 -7.24
C VAL A 201 -12.19 17.26 -7.75
N ALA A 202 -12.13 18.54 -7.36
CA ALA A 202 -11.12 19.48 -7.84
C ALA A 202 -9.70 19.09 -7.38
N GLY A 203 -9.55 18.63 -6.13
CA GLY A 203 -8.26 18.24 -5.56
C GLY A 203 -7.55 17.13 -6.35
N LEU A 204 -8.31 16.25 -7.03
CA LEU A 204 -7.75 15.16 -7.83
C LEU A 204 -6.82 15.64 -8.95
N ASP A 205 -7.02 16.84 -9.48
CA ASP A 205 -6.23 17.36 -10.60
C ASP A 205 -4.77 17.58 -10.22
N ALA A 206 -4.53 18.01 -8.97
CA ALA A 206 -3.18 18.29 -8.44
C ALA A 206 -2.42 17.05 -7.97
N LEU A 207 -3.10 15.92 -7.76
CA LEU A 207 -2.49 14.71 -7.16
C LEU A 207 -1.63 13.91 -8.17
N ASP A 208 -0.48 13.43 -7.74
CA ASP A 208 0.35 12.44 -8.48
C ASP A 208 -0.23 11.04 -8.24
N TRP A 209 -1.43 10.80 -8.77
CA TRP A 209 -2.16 9.53 -8.71
C TRP A 209 -2.28 8.91 -10.10
N PRO A 210 -2.41 7.58 -10.22
CA PRO A 210 -2.72 6.94 -11.50
C PRO A 210 -4.05 7.48 -12.05
N GLU A 211 -4.08 7.87 -13.33
CA GLU A 211 -5.30 8.41 -13.97
C GLU A 211 -6.52 7.48 -13.85
N PRO A 212 -6.39 6.14 -13.95
CA PRO A 212 -7.52 5.24 -13.67
C PRO A 212 -8.09 5.38 -12.26
N ALA A 213 -7.26 5.66 -11.25
CA ALA A 213 -7.70 5.87 -9.88
C ALA A 213 -8.49 7.17 -9.75
N LYS A 214 -7.96 8.28 -10.32
CA LYS A 214 -8.66 9.57 -10.36
C LYS A 214 -10.04 9.42 -11.02
N ASN A 215 -10.10 8.75 -12.16
CA ASN A 215 -11.36 8.52 -12.89
C ASN A 215 -12.35 7.65 -12.11
N THR A 216 -11.88 6.61 -11.42
CA THR A 216 -12.73 5.81 -10.52
C THR A 216 -13.30 6.67 -9.40
N GLN A 217 -12.48 7.50 -8.76
CA GLN A 217 -12.96 8.36 -7.68
C GLN A 217 -13.92 9.45 -8.19
N ARG A 218 -13.66 10.09 -9.35
CA ARG A 218 -14.60 11.06 -9.98
C ARG A 218 -15.96 10.42 -10.29
N ARG A 219 -15.98 9.21 -10.84
CA ARG A 219 -17.24 8.48 -11.14
C ARG A 219 -18.05 8.24 -9.88
N TRP A 220 -17.37 7.86 -8.79
CA TRP A 220 -18.05 7.66 -7.52
C TRP A 220 -18.54 9.02 -6.97
N LEU A 221 -17.69 10.04 -6.88
CA LEU A 221 -18.08 11.38 -6.41
C LEU A 221 -19.29 12.01 -7.15
N ALA A 222 -19.64 11.57 -8.36
CA ALA A 222 -20.85 12.01 -9.06
C ALA A 222 -22.17 11.55 -8.38
N GLY A 223 -22.19 10.37 -7.76
CA GLY A 223 -23.38 9.76 -7.16
C GLY A 223 -23.37 9.65 -5.64
N MET A 224 -22.43 10.30 -4.95
CA MET A 224 -22.20 10.06 -3.53
C MET A 224 -23.28 10.50 -2.57
N HIS A 225 -23.31 9.81 -1.44
CA HIS A 225 -24.19 10.03 -0.30
C HIS A 225 -23.33 10.35 0.91
N ASP A 226 -23.96 10.86 1.97
CA ASP A 226 -23.24 11.02 3.23
C ASP A 226 -22.83 9.66 3.80
N TRP A 227 -21.66 9.63 4.43
CA TRP A 227 -20.98 8.41 4.80
C TRP A 227 -21.59 7.84 6.08
N LEU A 228 -22.31 6.72 5.95
CA LEU A 228 -22.90 5.99 7.08
C LEU A 228 -21.80 5.28 7.87
N ILE A 229 -21.59 5.66 9.13
CA ILE A 229 -20.51 5.14 9.98
C ILE A 229 -20.95 4.24 11.13
N SER A 230 -22.19 4.29 11.61
CA SER A 230 -22.62 3.42 12.71
C SER A 230 -22.80 1.97 12.26
N ARG A 231 -22.45 1.01 13.10
CA ARG A 231 -22.57 -0.43 12.85
C ARG A 231 -23.14 -1.13 14.07
N GLN A 232 -24.14 -1.99 13.86
CA GLN A 232 -24.77 -2.84 14.86
C GLN A 232 -23.90 -4.08 15.16
N ARG A 233 -22.65 -3.83 15.57
CA ARG A 233 -21.60 -4.84 15.73
C ARG A 233 -20.88 -4.61 17.05
N TYR A 234 -20.18 -5.62 17.55
CA TYR A 234 -19.40 -5.49 18.79
C TYR A 234 -17.99 -4.97 18.50
N TRP A 235 -17.32 -5.49 17.46
CA TRP A 235 -15.89 -5.25 17.27
C TRP A 235 -15.57 -3.96 16.49
N GLY A 236 -15.71 -2.82 17.16
CA GLY A 236 -15.32 -1.50 16.66
C GLY A 236 -15.22 -0.46 17.80
N PRO A 237 -14.78 0.77 17.51
CA PRO A 237 -14.77 1.84 18.52
C PRO A 237 -16.20 2.21 18.92
N PRO A 238 -16.55 2.22 20.22
CA PRO A 238 -17.83 2.74 20.67
C PRO A 238 -18.01 4.21 20.27
N ILE A 239 -19.15 4.59 19.72
CA ILE A 239 -19.45 5.98 19.39
C ILE A 239 -19.63 6.77 20.71
N PRO A 240 -18.88 7.87 20.94
CA PRO A 240 -18.80 8.54 22.24
C PRO A 240 -19.98 9.51 22.48
N ILE A 241 -21.20 9.00 22.39
CA ILE A 241 -22.45 9.76 22.60
C ILE A 241 -23.28 9.09 23.70
N VAL A 242 -23.96 9.90 24.52
CA VAL A 242 -25.04 9.45 25.39
C VAL A 242 -26.36 10.11 25.01
N TYR A 243 -27.44 9.37 25.15
CA TYR A 243 -28.80 9.81 24.94
C TYR A 243 -29.46 10.11 26.29
N CYS A 244 -29.82 11.38 26.48
CA CYS A 244 -30.60 11.85 27.62
C CYS A 244 -31.99 12.26 27.16
N ASP A 245 -33.03 11.84 27.88
CA ASP A 245 -34.42 12.16 27.53
C ASP A 245 -34.72 13.67 27.63
N VAL A 246 -33.88 14.45 28.32
CA VAL A 246 -33.98 15.91 28.45
C VAL A 246 -33.04 16.65 27.51
N CYS A 247 -31.76 16.25 27.44
CA CYS A 247 -30.72 16.97 26.71
C CYS A 247 -30.50 16.48 25.27
N GLY A 248 -31.11 15.36 24.88
CA GLY A 248 -30.91 14.74 23.57
C GLY A 248 -29.58 13.96 23.47
N ALA A 249 -28.94 14.02 22.31
CA ALA A 249 -27.63 13.42 22.07
C ALA A 249 -26.52 14.33 22.62
N VAL A 250 -25.82 13.85 23.66
CA VAL A 250 -24.78 14.60 24.36
C VAL A 250 -23.43 13.89 24.17
N PRO A 251 -22.37 14.60 23.75
CA PRO A 251 -21.04 14.02 23.62
C PRO A 251 -20.48 13.64 24.99
N VAL A 252 -19.77 12.51 25.04
CA VAL A 252 -18.94 12.15 26.19
C VAL A 252 -17.81 13.19 26.34
N PRO A 253 -17.49 13.66 27.56
CA PRO A 253 -16.37 14.57 27.78
C PRO A 253 -15.03 14.00 27.28
N GLU A 254 -14.14 14.86 26.76
CA GLU A 254 -12.88 14.39 26.15
C GLU A 254 -11.93 13.75 27.15
N ASP A 255 -11.96 14.17 28.41
CA ASP A 255 -11.20 13.62 29.53
C ASP A 255 -11.74 12.25 29.99
N GLU A 256 -13.01 11.95 29.74
CA GLU A 256 -13.64 10.64 29.98
C GLU A 256 -13.43 9.62 28.85
N LEU A 257 -12.84 10.03 27.71
CA LEU A 257 -12.41 9.08 26.69
C LEU A 257 -11.27 8.18 27.23
N PRO A 258 -10.98 7.03 26.59
CA PRO A 258 -11.86 6.34 25.67
C PRO A 258 -13.09 5.75 26.36
N VAL A 259 -14.24 5.75 25.66
CA VAL A 259 -15.32 4.82 26.00
C VAL A 259 -14.85 3.43 25.62
N LEU A 260 -14.49 2.62 26.62
CA LEU A 260 -13.94 1.28 26.41
C LEU A 260 -15.02 0.30 25.93
N LEU A 261 -14.62 -0.59 25.03
CA LEU A 261 -15.43 -1.75 24.66
C LEU A 261 -15.49 -2.72 25.87
N PRO A 262 -16.68 -3.15 26.33
CA PRO A 262 -16.79 -4.05 27.47
C PRO A 262 -16.33 -5.46 27.10
N ASP A 263 -15.56 -6.11 27.97
CA ASP A 263 -15.14 -7.51 27.79
C ASP A 263 -16.31 -8.46 28.09
N VAL A 264 -16.90 -9.04 27.04
CA VAL A 264 -18.05 -9.95 27.14
C VAL A 264 -17.82 -11.23 26.34
N ALA A 265 -18.29 -12.35 26.88
CA ALA A 265 -18.09 -13.67 26.27
C ALA A 265 -18.89 -13.85 24.97
N ASP A 266 -20.10 -13.28 24.88
CA ASP A 266 -20.96 -13.38 23.70
C ASP A 266 -21.01 -12.06 22.94
N VAL A 267 -20.37 -12.05 21.79
CA VAL A 267 -20.22 -10.88 20.90
C VAL A 267 -21.05 -11.04 19.63
N ARG A 268 -21.88 -12.08 19.54
CA ARG A 268 -22.64 -12.38 18.32
C ARG A 268 -23.65 -11.27 18.05
N PRO A 269 -23.83 -10.88 16.77
CA PRO A 269 -24.96 -10.05 16.37
C PRO A 269 -26.27 -10.64 16.87
N THR A 270 -27.11 -9.81 17.48
CA THR A 270 -28.43 -10.19 18.01
C THR A 270 -29.41 -10.62 16.91
N GLY A 271 -29.14 -10.22 15.66
CA GLY A 271 -29.99 -10.48 14.50
C GLY A 271 -31.18 -9.52 14.36
N ASP A 272 -31.36 -8.61 15.31
CA ASP A 272 -32.27 -7.47 15.23
C ASP A 272 -31.51 -6.19 14.81
N ASP A 273 -32.19 -5.04 14.86
CA ASP A 273 -31.65 -3.73 14.48
C ASP A 273 -30.70 -3.12 15.54
N ARG A 274 -30.25 -3.91 16.54
CA ARG A 274 -29.45 -3.44 17.67
C ARG A 274 -28.06 -4.08 17.69
N SER A 275 -27.07 -3.31 18.17
CA SER A 275 -25.73 -3.83 18.44
C SER A 275 -25.72 -4.84 19.60
N PRO A 276 -24.79 -5.83 19.63
CA PRO A 276 -24.57 -6.69 20.79
C PRO A 276 -24.37 -5.90 22.10
N LEU A 277 -23.78 -4.70 22.03
CA LEU A 277 -23.58 -3.83 23.19
C LEU A 277 -24.89 -3.41 23.88
N ALA A 278 -26.01 -3.40 23.16
CA ALA A 278 -27.33 -3.09 23.73
C ALA A 278 -27.80 -4.12 24.77
N THR A 279 -27.19 -5.31 24.80
CA THR A 279 -27.50 -6.37 25.78
C THR A 279 -26.69 -6.23 27.07
N VAL A 280 -25.68 -5.36 27.09
CA VAL A 280 -24.75 -5.19 28.21
C VAL A 280 -25.22 -4.03 29.09
N ALA A 281 -26.11 -4.31 30.05
CA ALA A 281 -26.78 -3.29 30.86
C ALA A 281 -25.80 -2.32 31.57
N SER A 282 -24.65 -2.81 32.04
CA SER A 282 -23.61 -2.01 32.68
C SER A 282 -22.91 -1.04 31.73
N PHE A 283 -22.82 -1.38 30.43
CA PHE A 283 -22.30 -0.48 29.40
C PHE A 283 -23.35 0.55 28.98
N VAL A 284 -24.60 0.12 28.79
CA VAL A 284 -25.70 0.99 28.36
C VAL A 284 -26.00 2.08 29.39
N ALA A 285 -25.99 1.76 30.68
CA ALA A 285 -26.27 2.73 31.73
C ALA A 285 -25.19 3.82 31.82
N ALA A 286 -25.59 5.09 31.73
CA ALA A 286 -24.71 6.24 31.89
C ALA A 286 -25.41 7.41 32.60
N ALA A 287 -24.64 8.36 33.12
CA ALA A 287 -25.15 9.68 33.50
C ALA A 287 -25.02 10.63 32.31
N CYS A 288 -25.94 11.59 32.20
CA CYS A 288 -25.85 12.66 31.20
C CYS A 288 -24.74 13.65 31.62
N PRO A 289 -23.70 13.87 30.79
CA PRO A 289 -22.66 14.84 31.09
C PRO A 289 -23.17 16.29 31.21
N SER A 290 -24.33 16.60 30.61
CA SER A 290 -24.88 17.96 30.62
C SER A 290 -25.73 18.27 31.86
N CYS A 291 -26.56 17.32 32.33
CA CYS A 291 -27.51 17.58 33.42
C CYS A 291 -27.37 16.64 34.64
N GLY A 292 -26.49 15.64 34.57
CA GLY A 292 -26.30 14.62 35.61
C GLY A 292 -27.42 13.58 35.73
N GLY A 293 -28.52 13.73 34.98
CA GLY A 293 -29.64 12.79 34.97
C GLY A 293 -29.29 11.44 34.34
N GLN A 294 -30.21 10.47 34.46
CA GLN A 294 -30.05 9.16 33.84
C GLN A 294 -30.01 9.28 32.30
N ALA A 295 -29.06 8.60 31.68
CA ALA A 295 -28.86 8.55 30.24
C ALA A 295 -28.54 7.12 29.79
N ARG A 296 -28.46 6.92 28.47
CA ARG A 296 -28.09 5.66 27.84
C ARG A 296 -26.95 5.89 26.85
N ARG A 297 -25.89 5.09 26.87
CA ARG A 297 -24.82 5.19 25.85
C ARG A 297 -25.36 4.81 24.46
N GLU A 298 -24.76 5.40 23.43
CA GLU A 298 -24.82 4.82 22.09
C GLU A 298 -24.21 3.42 22.11
N THR A 299 -24.89 2.49 21.45
CA THR A 299 -24.53 1.08 21.44
C THR A 299 -23.93 0.65 20.10
N ASP A 300 -24.13 1.44 19.05
CA ASP A 300 -23.44 1.21 17.79
C ASP A 300 -21.95 1.57 17.91
N VAL A 301 -21.12 0.81 17.20
CA VAL A 301 -19.70 1.11 17.02
C VAL A 301 -19.48 1.82 15.70
N SER A 302 -18.39 2.57 15.57
CA SER A 302 -18.02 3.16 14.28
C SER A 302 -17.43 2.11 13.33
N ASP A 303 -17.66 2.30 12.04
CA ASP A 303 -17.06 1.52 10.97
C ASP A 303 -15.52 1.63 10.96
N THR A 304 -14.86 0.52 10.60
CA THR A 304 -13.40 0.41 10.49
C THR A 304 -12.79 1.47 9.56
N PHE A 305 -13.51 1.94 8.54
CA PHE A 305 -13.01 3.01 7.68
C PHE A 305 -12.88 4.36 8.41
N LEU A 306 -13.57 4.57 9.54
CA LEU A 306 -13.32 5.74 10.37
C LEU A 306 -11.94 5.64 11.03
N ASP A 307 -11.58 4.48 11.58
CA ASP A 307 -10.24 4.26 12.14
C ASP A 307 -9.14 4.43 11.12
N SER A 308 -9.29 3.85 9.92
CA SER A 308 -8.29 3.94 8.85
C SER A 308 -8.33 5.26 8.09
N SER A 309 -9.28 6.17 8.32
CA SER A 309 -9.32 7.46 7.62
C SER A 309 -8.25 8.47 8.08
N TRP A 310 -7.53 8.20 9.17
CA TRP A 310 -6.60 9.16 9.77
C TRP A 310 -5.31 8.54 10.34
N TYR A 311 -5.14 7.21 10.24
CA TYR A 311 -4.02 6.48 10.87
C TYR A 311 -2.61 6.98 10.45
N PHE A 312 -2.48 7.51 9.24
CA PHE A 312 -1.25 8.12 8.73
C PHE A 312 -0.85 9.39 9.53
N LEU A 313 -1.80 10.11 10.12
CA LEU A 313 -1.53 11.21 11.06
C LEU A 313 -0.98 10.69 12.39
N ARG A 314 -1.48 9.51 12.82
CA ARG A 314 -1.17 8.96 14.13
C ARG A 314 0.21 8.31 14.20
N HIS A 315 0.64 7.66 13.12
CA HIS A 315 1.89 6.90 13.06
C HIS A 315 3.12 7.66 13.59
N PRO A 316 3.41 8.92 13.18
CA PRO A 316 4.52 9.69 13.73
C PRO A 316 4.47 9.91 15.24
N SER A 317 3.29 9.78 15.84
CA SER A 317 3.00 10.09 17.24
C SER A 317 2.42 8.88 18.00
N ALA A 318 2.71 7.66 17.55
CA ALA A 318 2.14 6.45 18.13
C ALA A 318 2.54 6.23 19.60
N ASP A 319 3.63 6.85 20.06
CA ASP A 319 4.12 6.92 21.44
C ASP A 319 3.44 8.02 22.28
N VAL A 320 2.85 9.04 21.66
CA VAL A 320 2.27 10.19 22.35
C VAL A 320 0.92 9.83 22.97
N ARG A 321 0.73 10.09 24.27
CA ARG A 321 -0.52 9.75 25.00
C ARG A 321 -1.40 10.96 25.34
N SER A 322 -0.84 12.16 25.33
CA SER A 322 -1.51 13.40 25.74
C SER A 322 -2.27 14.12 24.60
N ALA A 323 -1.99 13.76 23.35
CA ALA A 323 -2.59 14.38 22.16
C ALA A 323 -2.76 13.34 21.03
N ALA A 324 -3.67 13.64 20.09
CA ALA A 324 -3.91 12.80 18.91
C ALA A 324 -2.66 12.68 18.03
N TRP A 325 -1.91 13.78 17.89
CA TRP A 325 -0.59 13.82 17.25
C TRP A 325 0.24 15.00 17.79
N ASP A 326 1.55 14.88 17.67
CA ASP A 326 2.51 15.93 17.94
C ASP A 326 2.60 16.91 16.75
N PRO A 327 2.37 18.22 16.95
CA PRO A 327 2.37 19.19 15.86
C PRO A 327 3.70 19.29 15.10
N ASP A 328 4.84 19.19 15.80
CA ASP A 328 6.16 19.33 15.19
C ASP A 328 6.50 18.12 14.33
N ARG A 329 6.17 16.91 14.82
CA ARG A 329 6.31 15.67 14.03
C ARG A 329 5.39 15.69 12.82
N THR A 330 4.15 16.15 12.98
CA THR A 330 3.19 16.29 11.86
C THR A 330 3.71 17.29 10.83
N ALA A 331 4.16 18.48 11.23
CA ALA A 331 4.68 19.49 10.31
C ALA A 331 5.95 19.01 9.56
N ARG A 332 6.75 18.14 10.18
CA ARG A 332 7.97 17.60 9.58
C ARG A 332 7.74 16.46 8.61
N LEU A 333 6.77 15.58 8.88
CA LEU A 333 6.61 14.31 8.16
C LEU A 333 5.39 14.25 7.23
N LEU A 334 4.43 15.15 7.38
CA LEU A 334 3.18 15.12 6.62
C LEU A 334 3.03 16.34 5.69
N PRO A 335 2.34 16.19 4.56
CA PRO A 335 1.59 15.01 4.09
C PRO A 335 2.50 13.84 3.67
N VAL A 336 1.93 12.65 3.48
CA VAL A 336 2.70 11.43 3.17
C VAL A 336 3.39 11.55 1.81
N ASP A 337 4.72 11.40 1.76
CA ASP A 337 5.49 11.51 0.51
C ASP A 337 5.16 10.43 -0.54
N LEU A 338 4.91 9.20 -0.08
CA LEU A 338 4.50 8.09 -0.93
C LEU A 338 3.53 7.19 -0.17
N TYR A 339 2.31 7.08 -0.69
CA TYR A 339 1.33 6.09 -0.24
C TYR A 339 1.19 4.97 -1.26
N ALA A 340 1.22 3.72 -0.77
CA ALA A 340 1.00 2.53 -1.57
C ALA A 340 -0.21 1.75 -1.04
N GLY A 341 -1.20 1.51 -1.90
CA GLY A 341 -2.43 0.83 -1.50
C GLY A 341 -3.10 0.04 -2.62
N GLY A 342 -4.21 -0.61 -2.29
CA GLY A 342 -4.98 -1.44 -3.21
C GLY A 342 -5.90 -0.62 -4.13
N PRO A 343 -6.06 -0.98 -5.41
CA PRO A 343 -7.01 -0.31 -6.31
C PRO A 343 -8.47 -0.39 -5.82
N GLU A 344 -8.84 -1.41 -5.03
CA GLU A 344 -10.16 -1.57 -4.43
C GLU A 344 -10.52 -0.46 -3.42
N HIS A 345 -9.51 0.20 -2.85
CA HIS A 345 -9.70 1.18 -1.79
C HIS A 345 -9.78 2.63 -2.30
N VAL A 346 -9.59 2.86 -3.61
CA VAL A 346 -9.62 4.19 -4.25
C VAL A 346 -10.89 4.98 -3.92
N ALA A 347 -12.03 4.31 -3.85
CA ALA A 347 -13.30 4.96 -3.58
C ALA A 347 -13.90 4.57 -2.21
N ARG A 348 -13.04 4.08 -1.31
CA ARG A 348 -13.32 3.78 0.10
C ARG A 348 -12.29 4.53 0.95
N HIS A 349 -11.35 3.81 1.54
CA HIS A 349 -10.29 4.36 2.40
C HIS A 349 -9.62 5.62 1.81
N HIS A 350 -9.17 5.61 0.55
CA HIS A 350 -8.50 6.78 -0.03
C HIS A 350 -9.44 7.99 -0.17
N LEU A 351 -10.74 7.78 -0.39
CA LEU A 351 -11.74 8.84 -0.43
C LEU A 351 -12.01 9.39 0.97
N TYR A 352 -12.23 8.51 1.94
CA TYR A 352 -12.50 8.87 3.33
C TYR A 352 -11.32 9.59 3.98
N ALA A 353 -10.09 9.15 3.72
CA ALA A 353 -8.89 9.82 4.21
C ALA A 353 -8.76 11.25 3.70
N ARG A 354 -9.05 11.48 2.40
CA ARG A 354 -9.07 12.84 1.82
C ARG A 354 -10.13 13.72 2.49
N PHE A 355 -11.35 13.20 2.63
CA PHE A 355 -12.43 13.93 3.30
C PHE A 355 -12.08 14.30 4.74
N VAL A 356 -11.62 13.34 5.55
CA VAL A 356 -11.26 13.59 6.95
C VAL A 356 -10.09 14.58 7.04
N THR A 357 -9.12 14.51 6.15
CA THR A 357 -8.02 15.47 6.09
C THR A 357 -8.51 16.88 5.78
N MET A 358 -9.38 17.05 4.77
CA MET A 358 -9.99 18.34 4.44
C MET A 358 -10.80 18.90 5.61
N ALA A 359 -11.57 18.05 6.30
CA ALA A 359 -12.34 18.47 7.47
C ALA A 359 -11.42 18.90 8.62
N LEU A 360 -10.34 18.16 8.89
CA LEU A 360 -9.34 18.53 9.90
C LEU A 360 -8.60 19.82 9.55
N HIS A 361 -8.33 20.05 8.26
CA HIS A 361 -7.74 21.28 7.77
C HIS A 361 -8.67 22.49 8.00
N ASP A 362 -9.96 22.35 7.67
CA ASP A 362 -10.95 23.42 7.89
C ASP A 362 -11.14 23.74 9.38
N LEU A 363 -10.90 22.75 10.26
CA LEU A 363 -10.86 22.92 11.72
C LEU A 363 -9.53 23.49 12.24
N GLY A 364 -8.54 23.74 11.38
CA GLY A 364 -7.23 24.25 11.74
C GLY A 364 -6.32 23.25 12.48
N LEU A 365 -6.64 21.94 12.41
CA LEU A 365 -5.92 20.88 13.13
C LEU A 365 -4.74 20.30 12.34
N VAL A 366 -4.73 20.48 11.01
CA VAL A 366 -3.62 20.12 10.11
C VAL A 366 -3.41 21.21 9.06
N GLY A 367 -2.18 21.36 8.56
CA GLY A 367 -1.79 22.40 7.60
C GLY A 367 -1.89 22.02 6.12
N PHE A 368 -2.56 20.92 5.78
CA PHE A 368 -2.69 20.41 4.41
C PHE A 368 -4.06 19.77 4.19
N GLU A 369 -4.57 19.80 2.95
CA GLU A 369 -5.87 19.25 2.59
C GLU A 369 -5.81 17.81 2.05
N GLU A 370 -4.68 17.44 1.46
CA GLU A 370 -4.51 16.15 0.77
C GLU A 370 -3.50 15.28 1.51
N PRO A 371 -3.91 14.11 2.05
CA PRO A 371 -3.02 13.29 2.87
C PRO A 371 -1.97 12.54 2.06
N PHE A 372 -2.29 12.22 0.79
CA PHE A 372 -1.46 11.42 -0.09
C PHE A 372 -1.23 12.15 -1.43
N PRO A 373 -0.37 13.18 -1.49
CA PRO A 373 -0.02 13.84 -2.75
C PRO A 373 0.43 12.87 -3.85
N ARG A 374 1.09 11.76 -3.45
CA ARG A 374 1.51 10.69 -4.34
C ARG A 374 0.92 9.34 -3.88
N LEU A 375 0.04 8.78 -4.71
CA LEU A 375 -0.51 7.43 -4.54
C LEU A 375 0.06 6.50 -5.60
N ARG A 376 0.39 5.26 -5.21
CA ARG A 376 0.78 4.19 -6.12
C ARG A 376 -0.05 2.95 -5.79
N LEU A 377 -0.63 2.36 -6.84
CA LEU A 377 -1.47 1.18 -6.69
C LEU A 377 -0.70 -0.07 -7.09
N HIS A 378 -0.68 -1.06 -6.20
CA HIS A 378 -0.10 -2.37 -6.51
C HIS A 378 -1.10 -3.22 -7.31
N GLY A 379 -0.57 -4.24 -7.98
CA GLY A 379 -1.35 -5.25 -8.66
C GLY A 379 -1.87 -6.33 -7.71
N THR A 380 -2.72 -7.18 -8.23
CA THR A 380 -3.24 -8.36 -7.51
C THR A 380 -2.45 -9.60 -7.91
N ILE A 381 -2.00 -10.38 -6.94
CA ILE A 381 -1.53 -11.74 -7.20
C ILE A 381 -2.70 -12.71 -7.16
N THR A 382 -2.90 -13.45 -8.24
CA THR A 382 -3.91 -14.52 -8.35
C THR A 382 -3.26 -15.89 -8.23
N ARG A 383 -4.07 -16.92 -8.07
CA ARG A 383 -3.67 -18.32 -8.20
C ARG A 383 -4.64 -19.01 -9.15
N ASP A 384 -4.11 -19.59 -10.22
CA ASP A 384 -4.88 -20.27 -11.26
C ASP A 384 -5.95 -19.34 -11.87
N GLY A 385 -5.61 -18.06 -12.04
CA GLY A 385 -6.48 -17.01 -12.60
C GLY A 385 -7.51 -16.45 -11.61
N ALA A 386 -7.57 -16.94 -10.37
CA ALA A 386 -8.52 -16.47 -9.35
C ALA A 386 -7.84 -15.67 -8.23
N LYS A 387 -8.49 -14.58 -7.77
CA LYS A 387 -8.07 -13.88 -6.54
C LYS A 387 -7.98 -14.88 -5.39
N MET A 388 -6.89 -14.83 -4.62
CA MET A 388 -6.68 -15.71 -3.48
C MET A 388 -7.71 -15.43 -2.39
N SER A 389 -8.34 -16.48 -1.87
CA SER A 389 -9.22 -16.40 -0.70
C SER A 389 -9.27 -17.72 0.04
N LYS A 390 -9.49 -17.66 1.36
CA LYS A 390 -9.65 -18.87 2.18
C LYS A 390 -10.81 -19.74 1.70
N SER A 391 -11.93 -19.13 1.31
CA SER A 391 -13.12 -19.84 0.82
C SER A 391 -12.86 -20.65 -0.45
N ARG A 392 -11.87 -20.25 -1.25
CA ARG A 392 -11.45 -20.96 -2.48
C ARG A 392 -10.34 -21.98 -2.24
N GLY A 393 -9.75 -22.01 -1.05
CA GLY A 393 -8.64 -22.91 -0.73
C GLY A 393 -7.37 -22.67 -1.56
N ASN A 394 -7.25 -21.53 -2.24
CA ASN A 394 -6.16 -21.22 -3.17
C ASN A 394 -5.16 -20.21 -2.60
N VAL A 395 -5.15 -20.02 -1.27
CA VAL A 395 -4.22 -19.12 -0.59
C VAL A 395 -2.82 -19.70 -0.61
N VAL A 396 -1.86 -18.93 -1.09
CA VAL A 396 -0.44 -19.30 -1.08
C VAL A 396 0.22 -18.67 0.15
N ASN A 397 0.61 -19.51 1.11
CA ASN A 397 1.27 -19.09 2.35
C ASN A 397 2.76 -18.77 2.08
N PRO A 398 3.26 -17.57 2.42
CA PRO A 398 4.66 -17.23 2.20
C PRO A 398 5.63 -18.09 3.03
N ASP A 399 5.25 -18.56 4.22
CA ASP A 399 6.15 -19.33 5.10
C ASP A 399 6.67 -20.59 4.38
N GLU A 400 5.83 -21.28 3.59
CA GLU A 400 6.22 -22.47 2.81
C GLU A 400 7.36 -22.22 1.81
N TYR A 401 7.47 -20.98 1.31
CA TYR A 401 8.49 -20.58 0.35
C TYR A 401 9.71 -19.99 1.05
N VAL A 402 9.50 -19.25 2.13
CA VAL A 402 10.59 -18.76 2.97
C VAL A 402 11.36 -19.93 3.57
N ASP A 403 10.69 -20.98 4.06
CA ASP A 403 11.34 -22.18 4.63
C ASP A 403 12.20 -22.91 3.59
N ARG A 404 11.76 -22.95 2.32
CA ARG A 404 12.45 -23.66 1.24
C ARG A 404 13.56 -22.86 0.58
N HIS A 405 13.37 -21.55 0.41
CA HIS A 405 14.20 -20.72 -0.47
C HIS A 405 14.80 -19.48 0.22
N GLY A 406 14.30 -19.09 1.40
CA GLY A 406 14.62 -17.81 2.03
C GLY A 406 13.68 -16.67 1.63
N GLY A 407 13.54 -15.69 2.51
CA GLY A 407 12.74 -14.48 2.33
C GLY A 407 13.25 -13.59 1.20
N ASP A 408 14.56 -13.48 1.03
CA ASP A 408 15.16 -12.69 -0.04
C ASP A 408 14.86 -13.29 -1.43
N VAL A 409 14.82 -14.63 -1.53
CA VAL A 409 14.47 -15.27 -2.80
C VAL A 409 13.00 -15.07 -3.12
N LEU A 410 12.11 -15.29 -2.15
CA LEU A 410 10.67 -15.11 -2.34
C LEU A 410 10.32 -13.69 -2.79
N ARG A 411 10.86 -12.67 -2.10
CA ARG A 411 10.55 -11.28 -2.42
C ARG A 411 11.12 -10.86 -3.77
N ALA A 412 12.37 -11.21 -4.08
CA ALA A 412 13.00 -10.87 -5.34
C ALA A 412 12.30 -11.57 -6.51
N HIS A 413 11.85 -12.82 -6.31
CA HIS A 413 11.02 -13.55 -7.26
C HIS A 413 9.72 -12.79 -7.56
N LEU A 414 8.94 -12.45 -6.53
CA LEU A 414 7.67 -11.73 -6.71
C LEU A 414 7.87 -10.38 -7.41
N LEU A 415 8.89 -9.61 -7.02
CA LEU A 415 9.22 -8.32 -7.62
C LEU A 415 9.77 -8.44 -9.05
N SER A 416 10.32 -9.59 -9.42
CA SER A 416 10.82 -9.86 -10.78
C SER A 416 9.76 -10.43 -11.73
N SER A 417 8.64 -10.92 -11.20
CA SER A 417 7.62 -11.67 -11.94
C SER A 417 6.76 -10.81 -12.87
N GLY A 418 6.80 -9.48 -12.73
CA GLY A 418 6.04 -8.58 -13.59
C GLY A 418 6.07 -7.13 -13.12
N ARG A 419 5.23 -6.29 -13.73
CA ARG A 419 5.03 -4.91 -13.27
C ARG A 419 4.35 -4.96 -11.89
N TRP A 420 4.89 -4.26 -10.90
CA TRP A 420 4.34 -4.24 -9.54
C TRP A 420 2.87 -3.80 -9.47
N SER A 421 2.45 -2.88 -10.35
CA SER A 421 1.07 -2.38 -10.42
C SER A 421 0.12 -3.22 -11.30
N ALA A 422 0.57 -4.37 -11.82
CA ALA A 422 -0.23 -5.20 -12.73
C ALA A 422 -0.65 -6.50 -12.03
N THR A 423 -1.84 -6.99 -12.37
CA THR A 423 -2.28 -8.32 -11.94
C THR A 423 -1.38 -9.38 -12.56
N ALA A 424 -0.97 -10.36 -11.76
CA ALA A 424 -0.17 -11.49 -12.21
C ALA A 424 -0.61 -12.76 -11.48
N ASP A 425 -0.50 -13.91 -12.15
CA ASP A 425 -0.74 -15.20 -11.52
C ASP A 425 0.52 -15.71 -10.83
N PHE A 426 0.38 -16.24 -9.62
CA PHE A 426 1.50 -16.77 -8.87
C PHE A 426 2.03 -18.04 -9.52
N SER A 427 3.30 -18.00 -9.91
CA SER A 427 4.04 -19.15 -10.40
C SER A 427 5.36 -19.29 -9.65
N GLU A 428 5.80 -20.53 -9.46
CA GLU A 428 7.15 -20.83 -8.99
C GLU A 428 8.19 -20.72 -10.13
N ALA A 429 7.73 -20.63 -11.38
CA ALA A 429 8.58 -20.41 -12.54
C ALA A 429 9.30 -19.06 -12.42
N GLY A 430 10.59 -19.11 -12.11
CA GLY A 430 11.43 -17.92 -11.90
C GLY A 430 12.26 -17.98 -10.63
N ILE A 431 11.84 -18.75 -9.61
CA ILE A 431 12.56 -18.88 -8.33
C ILE A 431 14.02 -19.32 -8.57
N THR A 432 14.24 -20.37 -9.36
CA THR A 432 15.59 -20.84 -9.70
C THR A 432 16.43 -19.77 -10.42
N GLY A 433 15.81 -18.85 -11.16
CA GLY A 433 16.51 -17.74 -11.78
C GLY A 433 17.07 -16.74 -10.75
N VAL A 434 16.31 -16.49 -9.68
CA VAL A 434 16.73 -15.65 -8.55
C VAL A 434 17.82 -16.33 -7.74
N GLU A 435 17.67 -17.63 -7.42
CA GLU A 435 18.70 -18.40 -6.70
C GLU A 435 20.03 -18.42 -7.46
N ARG A 436 20.00 -18.54 -8.79
CA ARG A 436 21.20 -18.44 -9.64
C ARG A 436 21.85 -17.06 -9.58
N LEU A 437 21.05 -15.99 -9.59
CA LEU A 437 21.56 -14.63 -9.41
C LEU A 437 22.22 -14.47 -8.03
N PHE A 438 21.60 -14.98 -6.97
CA PHE A 438 22.15 -14.86 -5.62
C PHE A 438 23.42 -15.67 -5.45
N THR A 439 23.47 -16.89 -6.00
CA THR A 439 24.68 -17.71 -6.06
C THR A 439 25.79 -16.98 -6.83
N ARG A 440 25.45 -16.30 -7.94
CA ARG A 440 26.40 -15.48 -8.70
C ARG A 440 26.96 -14.34 -7.85
N MET A 441 26.10 -13.61 -7.15
CA MET A 441 26.48 -12.51 -6.25
C MET A 441 27.37 -13.00 -5.10
N TRP A 442 27.03 -14.14 -4.49
CA TRP A 442 27.81 -14.81 -3.46
C TRP A 442 29.24 -15.10 -3.93
N ARG A 443 29.39 -15.72 -5.11
CA ARG A 443 30.69 -16.04 -5.69
C ARG A 443 31.52 -14.80 -5.99
N LEU A 444 30.90 -13.74 -6.55
CA LEU A 444 31.57 -12.48 -6.86
C LEU A 444 32.17 -11.83 -5.61
N ALA A 445 31.40 -11.77 -4.52
CA ALA A 445 31.86 -11.16 -3.26
C ALA A 445 33.00 -11.95 -2.59
N HIS A 446 33.00 -13.27 -2.73
CA HIS A 446 34.03 -14.15 -2.17
C HIS A 446 35.28 -14.33 -3.06
N GLY A 447 35.38 -13.60 -4.18
CA GLY A 447 36.49 -13.73 -5.12
C GLY A 447 36.55 -15.10 -5.81
N GLY A 448 35.41 -15.76 -6.00
CA GLY A 448 35.33 -17.07 -6.65
C GLY A 448 35.81 -17.07 -8.11
N PRO A 449 36.13 -18.25 -8.68
CA PRO A 449 36.82 -18.39 -9.97
C PRO A 449 35.97 -17.98 -11.21
N ASP A 450 34.68 -17.73 -11.06
CA ASP A 450 33.80 -17.32 -12.17
C ASP A 450 33.92 -15.80 -12.46
N ALA A 451 35.11 -15.26 -12.71
CA ALA A 451 35.23 -13.86 -13.10
C ALA A 451 34.68 -13.65 -14.52
N GLY A 452 33.66 -12.82 -14.67
CA GLY A 452 33.30 -12.28 -15.99
C GLY A 452 34.42 -11.34 -16.49
N PRO A 453 34.36 -10.90 -17.75
CA PRO A 453 35.38 -9.97 -18.30
C PRO A 453 35.41 -8.61 -17.59
N GLY A 454 34.44 -8.33 -16.72
CA GLY A 454 34.15 -7.01 -16.18
C GLY A 454 33.12 -6.30 -17.05
N VAL A 455 32.22 -5.55 -16.43
CA VAL A 455 31.20 -4.75 -17.14
C VAL A 455 31.86 -3.51 -17.75
N GLY A 456 32.85 -2.96 -17.07
CA GLY A 456 33.49 -1.70 -17.44
C GLY A 456 32.69 -0.47 -16.96
N PRO A 457 33.35 0.67 -16.74
CA PRO A 457 32.81 1.78 -15.96
C PRO A 457 31.55 2.41 -16.56
N GLU A 458 31.50 2.56 -17.88
CA GLU A 458 30.33 3.18 -18.54
C GLU A 458 29.09 2.29 -18.52
N ALA A 459 29.27 0.99 -18.80
CA ALA A 459 28.17 0.04 -18.80
C ALA A 459 27.67 -0.22 -17.36
N LEU A 460 28.57 -0.22 -16.37
CA LEU A 460 28.21 -0.24 -14.96
C LEU A 460 27.37 1.00 -14.59
N ALA A 461 27.81 2.21 -14.96
CA ALA A 461 27.08 3.44 -14.69
C ALA A 461 25.68 3.46 -15.34
N ARG A 462 25.57 3.01 -16.60
CA ARG A 462 24.26 2.85 -17.28
C ARG A 462 23.37 1.82 -16.58
N GLY A 463 23.95 0.72 -16.11
CA GLY A 463 23.25 -0.31 -15.36
C GLY A 463 22.72 0.19 -14.01
N VAL A 464 23.55 0.89 -13.24
CA VAL A 464 23.15 1.58 -12.00
C VAL A 464 21.94 2.48 -12.24
N ALA A 465 22.00 3.33 -13.29
CA ALA A 465 20.88 4.20 -13.65
C ALA A 465 19.63 3.44 -14.10
N ARG A 466 19.78 2.29 -14.78
CA ARG A 466 18.64 1.41 -15.15
C ARG A 466 17.99 0.78 -13.92
N VAL A 467 18.78 0.34 -12.93
CA VAL A 467 18.24 -0.19 -11.66
C VAL A 467 17.50 0.90 -10.91
N ALA A 468 18.11 2.08 -10.74
CA ALA A 468 17.51 3.23 -10.06
C ALA A 468 16.18 3.66 -10.69
N ARG A 469 16.15 3.89 -12.01
CA ARG A 469 14.90 4.22 -12.73
C ARG A 469 13.85 3.12 -12.58
N GLY A 470 14.28 1.85 -12.58
CA GLY A 470 13.36 0.74 -12.35
C GLY A 470 12.72 0.76 -10.96
N ILE A 471 13.43 1.24 -9.93
CA ILE A 471 12.85 1.45 -8.59
C ILE A 471 11.93 2.67 -8.59
N GLU A 472 12.38 3.80 -9.13
CA GLU A 472 11.62 5.06 -9.19
C GLU A 472 10.29 4.92 -9.94
N ASP A 473 10.29 4.17 -11.05
CA ASP A 473 9.10 3.89 -11.87
C ASP A 473 8.26 2.71 -11.36
N LEU A 474 8.66 2.09 -10.24
CA LEU A 474 8.05 0.85 -9.69
C LEU A 474 8.02 -0.30 -10.72
N ARG A 475 9.04 -0.34 -11.57
CA ARG A 475 9.36 -1.40 -12.53
C ARG A 475 10.47 -2.28 -11.96
N PHE A 476 10.23 -2.86 -10.79
CA PHE A 476 11.19 -3.71 -10.08
C PHE A 476 11.69 -4.88 -10.92
N ASN A 477 10.84 -5.43 -11.79
CA ASN A 477 11.21 -6.45 -12.77
C ASN A 477 12.29 -5.97 -13.75
N ASN A 478 12.21 -4.72 -14.22
CA ASN A 478 13.23 -4.13 -15.08
C ASN A 478 14.53 -3.88 -14.31
N ALA A 479 14.43 -3.42 -13.05
CA ALA A 479 15.58 -3.23 -12.18
C ALA A 479 16.31 -4.56 -11.93
N MET A 480 15.60 -5.62 -11.56
CA MET A 480 16.15 -6.96 -11.37
C MET A 480 16.74 -7.56 -12.65
N SER A 481 16.13 -7.29 -13.81
CA SER A 481 16.72 -7.69 -15.10
C SER A 481 18.05 -6.99 -15.36
N ALA A 482 18.12 -5.67 -15.15
CA ALA A 482 19.35 -4.91 -15.31
C ALA A 482 20.45 -5.36 -14.34
N LEU A 483 20.10 -5.65 -13.09
CA LEU A 483 21.03 -6.19 -12.10
C LEU A 483 21.57 -7.57 -12.52
N ARG A 484 20.71 -8.45 -13.03
CA ARG A 484 21.13 -9.77 -13.54
C ARG A 484 22.05 -9.66 -14.74
N GLU A 485 21.77 -8.75 -15.68
CA GLU A 485 22.62 -8.46 -16.84
C GLU A 485 24.02 -7.98 -16.43
N LEU A 486 24.10 -7.11 -15.42
CA LEU A 486 25.37 -6.65 -14.85
C LEU A 486 26.12 -7.79 -14.17
N ALA A 487 25.46 -8.52 -13.26
CA ALA A 487 26.08 -9.59 -12.48
C ALA A 487 26.63 -10.73 -13.36
N ALA A 488 26.01 -10.99 -14.51
CA ALA A 488 26.48 -12.00 -15.47
C ALA A 488 27.85 -11.67 -16.07
N GLN A 489 28.15 -10.39 -16.31
CA GLN A 489 29.41 -9.94 -16.94
C GLN A 489 30.45 -9.45 -15.93
N ALA A 490 30.04 -9.26 -14.68
CA ALA A 490 30.87 -8.64 -13.66
C ALA A 490 32.07 -9.48 -13.23
N SER A 491 33.11 -8.76 -12.81
CA SER A 491 34.27 -9.28 -12.11
C SER A 491 34.13 -9.03 -10.58
N PRO A 492 34.94 -9.68 -9.72
CA PRO A 492 34.93 -9.41 -8.29
C PRO A 492 35.14 -7.93 -7.91
N ALA A 493 35.84 -7.16 -8.75
CA ALA A 493 36.05 -5.72 -8.53
C ALA A 493 34.75 -4.90 -8.53
N GLU A 494 33.70 -5.39 -9.18
CA GLU A 494 32.40 -4.70 -9.28
C GLU A 494 31.42 -5.16 -8.20
N ALA A 495 31.77 -6.18 -7.41
CA ALA A 495 30.92 -6.76 -6.36
C ALA A 495 30.38 -5.72 -5.36
N PRO A 496 31.18 -4.74 -4.85
CA PRO A 496 30.66 -3.73 -3.94
C PRO A 496 29.50 -2.92 -4.52
N THR A 497 29.59 -2.52 -5.79
CA THR A 497 28.52 -1.77 -6.46
C THR A 497 27.28 -2.64 -6.65
N LEU A 498 27.45 -3.89 -7.07
CA LEU A 498 26.31 -4.80 -7.27
C LEU A 498 25.61 -5.15 -5.97
N VAL A 499 26.33 -5.29 -4.86
CA VAL A 499 25.75 -5.49 -3.53
C VAL A 499 24.87 -4.32 -3.12
N LEU A 500 25.31 -3.07 -3.38
CA LEU A 500 24.48 -1.88 -3.15
C LEU A 500 23.21 -1.87 -4.02
N LEU A 501 23.30 -2.29 -5.29
CA LEU A 501 22.13 -2.38 -6.17
C LEU A 501 21.16 -3.50 -5.78
N LEU A 502 21.69 -4.59 -5.19
CA LEU A 502 20.93 -5.73 -4.70
C LEU A 502 20.21 -5.42 -3.39
N ALA A 503 20.78 -4.54 -2.54
CA ALA A 503 20.33 -4.30 -1.18
C ALA A 503 18.83 -4.00 -1.04
N PRO A 504 18.15 -3.21 -1.89
CA PRO A 504 16.71 -3.02 -1.78
C PRO A 504 15.89 -4.29 -2.01
N PHE A 505 16.40 -5.24 -2.80
CA PHE A 505 15.68 -6.44 -3.25
C PHE A 505 15.97 -7.70 -2.44
N ALA A 506 17.19 -7.81 -1.91
CA ALA A 506 17.65 -8.95 -1.11
C ALA A 506 18.50 -8.43 0.06
N PRO A 507 17.88 -7.78 1.05
CA PRO A 507 18.61 -7.02 2.05
C PRO A 507 19.42 -7.89 3.01
N TYR A 508 19.00 -9.13 3.30
CA TYR A 508 19.78 -10.03 4.16
C TYR A 508 21.04 -10.53 3.47
N LEU A 509 20.90 -10.99 2.22
CA LEU A 509 22.03 -11.37 1.39
C LEU A 509 22.97 -10.17 1.19
N ALA A 510 22.43 -8.98 0.94
CA ALA A 510 23.26 -7.80 0.74
C ALA A 510 24.06 -7.40 1.99
N GLU A 511 23.49 -7.49 3.20
CA GLU A 511 24.26 -7.28 4.44
C GLU A 511 25.40 -8.30 4.57
N GLU A 512 25.11 -9.57 4.29
CA GLU A 512 26.12 -10.63 4.36
C GLU A 512 27.28 -10.38 3.40
N LEU A 513 26.96 -10.10 2.14
CA LEU A 513 27.97 -9.86 1.12
C LEU A 513 28.75 -8.57 1.41
N TRP A 514 28.10 -7.55 1.97
CA TRP A 514 28.77 -6.33 2.38
C TRP A 514 29.78 -6.57 3.51
N ALA A 515 29.41 -7.37 4.51
CA ALA A 515 30.32 -7.78 5.58
C ALA A 515 31.50 -8.62 5.05
N VAL A 516 31.25 -9.55 4.13
CA VAL A 516 32.29 -10.35 3.46
C VAL A 516 33.29 -9.47 2.71
N LEU A 517 32.81 -8.40 2.06
CA LEU A 517 33.63 -7.42 1.36
C LEU A 517 34.40 -6.47 2.30
N GLY A 518 34.29 -6.65 3.63
CA GLY A 518 34.98 -5.84 4.63
C GLY A 518 34.22 -4.58 5.07
N GLY A 519 32.93 -4.47 4.73
CA GLY A 519 32.07 -3.37 5.17
C GLY A 519 31.86 -3.38 6.69
N THR A 520 31.99 -2.22 7.33
CA THR A 520 31.91 -2.07 8.80
C THR A 520 30.56 -1.57 9.32
N TYR A 521 29.69 -1.08 8.44
CA TYR A 521 28.35 -0.59 8.73
C TYR A 521 27.31 -1.34 7.90
N SER A 522 26.03 -1.22 8.26
CA SER A 522 24.93 -1.77 7.47
C SER A 522 25.04 -1.31 6.00
N VAL A 523 24.81 -2.23 5.06
CA VAL A 523 24.72 -1.90 3.63
C VAL A 523 23.64 -0.84 3.35
N HIS A 524 22.59 -0.79 4.18
CA HIS A 524 21.49 0.16 4.05
C HIS A 524 21.79 1.56 4.56
N ALA A 525 22.94 1.75 5.23
CA ALA A 525 23.47 3.05 5.60
C ALA A 525 24.44 3.60 4.53
N GLN A 526 24.76 2.82 3.50
CA GLN A 526 25.64 3.25 2.42
C GLN A 526 24.90 4.13 1.42
N GLN A 527 25.63 5.05 0.80
CA GLN A 527 25.08 5.86 -0.27
C GLN A 527 24.83 5.02 -1.51
N TRP A 528 23.70 5.29 -2.18
CA TRP A 528 23.39 4.72 -3.47
C TRP A 528 24.49 5.08 -4.48
N PRO A 529 24.96 4.13 -5.32
CA PRO A 529 26.01 4.41 -6.28
C PRO A 529 25.70 5.62 -7.16
N ALA A 530 26.71 6.48 -7.39
CA ALA A 530 26.52 7.73 -8.09
C ALA A 530 25.94 7.51 -9.50
N MET A 531 24.77 8.11 -9.74
CA MET A 531 24.15 8.14 -11.07
C MET A 531 24.83 9.23 -11.89
N ARG A 532 25.47 8.88 -13.01
CA ARG A 532 25.88 9.90 -13.99
C ARG A 532 24.62 10.46 -14.67
N ARG A 533 24.34 11.75 -14.51
CA ARG A 533 23.23 12.44 -15.21
C ARG A 533 23.34 12.30 -16.73
N ASP A 534 24.57 12.19 -17.24
CA ASP A 534 24.89 12.08 -18.67
C ASP A 534 24.80 10.64 -19.23
N SER A 535 24.25 9.69 -18.44
CA SER A 535 24.18 8.28 -18.84
C SER A 535 22.89 7.91 -19.61
N GLU A 536 21.98 8.87 -19.81
CA GLU A 536 20.91 8.71 -20.78
C GLU A 536 21.56 8.61 -22.17
N PRO A 537 21.29 7.54 -22.94
CA PRO A 537 21.84 7.48 -24.27
C PRO A 537 21.27 8.66 -25.06
N SER A 538 22.17 9.47 -25.63
CA SER A 538 21.84 10.61 -26.49
C SER A 538 21.04 10.17 -27.72
N THR A 539 21.06 8.87 -28.02
CA THR A 539 20.28 8.22 -29.05
C THR A 539 19.37 7.11 -28.48
N VAL A 540 18.19 6.95 -29.07
CA VAL A 540 17.21 5.92 -28.74
C VAL A 540 16.80 5.17 -30.01
N GLN A 541 16.37 3.91 -29.89
CA GLN A 541 15.75 3.21 -31.02
C GLN A 541 14.26 3.55 -31.11
N LEU A 542 13.89 4.35 -32.10
CA LEU A 542 12.50 4.63 -32.48
C LEU A 542 11.97 3.48 -33.35
N VAL A 543 11.01 2.73 -32.84
CA VAL A 543 10.33 1.67 -33.59
C VAL A 543 9.27 2.30 -34.50
N VAL A 544 9.36 2.05 -35.80
CA VAL A 544 8.37 2.53 -36.77
C VAL A 544 7.44 1.39 -37.19
N GLN A 545 6.14 1.62 -37.04
CA GLN A 545 5.09 0.68 -37.39
C GLN A 545 4.17 1.24 -38.47
N VAL A 546 3.62 0.35 -39.30
CA VAL A 546 2.49 0.63 -40.19
C VAL A 546 1.39 -0.37 -39.85
N ASP A 547 0.22 0.13 -39.43
CA ASP A 547 -0.91 -0.67 -38.93
C ASP A 547 -0.50 -1.66 -37.83
N GLY A 548 0.32 -1.20 -36.89
CA GLY A 548 0.78 -2.00 -35.74
C GLY A 548 1.87 -3.03 -36.05
N ARG A 549 2.28 -3.18 -37.32
CA ARG A 549 3.39 -4.08 -37.69
C ARG A 549 4.69 -3.30 -37.83
N VAL A 550 5.75 -3.76 -37.16
CA VAL A 550 7.08 -3.14 -37.21
C VAL A 550 7.64 -3.19 -38.64
N ARG A 551 8.05 -2.03 -39.14
CA ARG A 551 8.65 -1.82 -40.47
C ARG A 551 10.07 -1.30 -40.38
N ASP A 552 10.40 -0.54 -39.35
CA ASP A 552 11.76 -0.04 -39.19
C ASP A 552 12.13 0.18 -37.72
N ARG A 553 13.43 0.33 -37.46
CA ARG A 553 14.00 0.70 -36.17
C ARG A 553 15.10 1.75 -36.40
N LEU A 554 14.82 2.99 -36.04
CA LEU A 554 15.69 4.12 -36.32
C LEU A 554 16.45 4.53 -35.06
N ALA A 555 17.76 4.73 -35.17
CA ALA A 555 18.52 5.40 -34.10
C ALA A 555 18.30 6.91 -34.23
N VAL A 556 17.60 7.51 -33.27
CA VAL A 556 17.25 8.95 -33.28
C VAL A 556 17.76 9.63 -32.01
N ALA A 557 17.94 10.95 -32.05
CA ALA A 557 18.25 11.71 -30.84
C ALA A 557 17.11 11.57 -29.81
N ARG A 558 17.47 11.38 -28.55
CA ARG A 558 16.51 11.38 -27.43
C ARG A 558 15.84 12.75 -27.32
N GLY A 559 14.53 12.78 -27.06
CA GLY A 559 13.75 14.01 -26.96
C GLY A 559 13.40 14.64 -28.30
N MET A 560 13.58 13.91 -29.42
CA MET A 560 13.14 14.35 -30.74
C MET A 560 11.65 14.72 -30.71
N SER A 561 11.29 15.84 -31.33
CA SER A 561 9.91 16.31 -31.28
C SER A 561 8.97 15.33 -32.01
N PRO A 562 7.69 15.25 -31.62
CA PRO A 562 6.73 14.38 -32.30
C PRO A 562 6.67 14.62 -33.82
N ALA A 563 6.78 15.87 -34.26
CA ALA A 563 6.73 16.23 -35.68
C ALA A 563 7.96 15.68 -36.44
N GLU A 564 9.16 15.84 -35.88
CA GLU A 564 10.40 15.33 -36.48
C GLU A 564 10.42 13.80 -36.51
N ALA A 565 10.00 13.15 -35.42
CA ALA A 565 9.95 11.68 -35.34
C ALA A 565 8.99 11.08 -36.38
N ILE A 566 7.83 11.71 -36.57
CA ILE A 566 6.84 11.29 -37.58
C ILE A 566 7.36 11.53 -39.00
N ALA A 567 7.93 12.70 -39.29
CA ALA A 567 8.45 13.01 -40.61
C ALA A 567 9.60 12.06 -40.98
N LEU A 568 10.49 11.78 -40.04
CA LEU A 568 11.58 10.82 -40.22
C LEU A 568 11.03 9.42 -40.49
N ALA A 569 10.06 8.94 -39.69
CA ALA A 569 9.40 7.65 -39.91
C ALA A 569 8.77 7.54 -41.32
N GLU A 570 8.04 8.55 -41.77
CA GLU A 570 7.38 8.58 -43.09
C GLU A 570 8.37 8.64 -44.26
N SER A 571 9.60 9.12 -44.02
CA SER A 571 10.63 9.26 -45.05
C SER A 571 11.47 7.99 -45.29
N THR A 572 11.38 6.99 -44.40
CA THR A 572 12.24 5.79 -44.51
C THR A 572 11.83 4.91 -45.70
N PRO A 573 12.78 4.40 -46.51
CA PRO A 573 12.46 3.65 -47.72
C PRO A 573 11.55 2.42 -47.48
N ASN A 574 11.74 1.73 -46.35
CA ASN A 574 10.92 0.55 -46.04
C ASN A 574 9.50 0.94 -45.63
N VAL A 575 9.31 2.02 -44.86
CA VAL A 575 7.98 2.51 -44.49
C VAL A 575 7.25 3.06 -45.71
N VAL A 576 7.93 3.84 -46.56
CA VAL A 576 7.36 4.35 -47.83
C VAL A 576 6.81 3.22 -48.68
N ARG A 577 7.55 2.11 -48.83
CA ARG A 577 7.09 0.91 -49.55
C ARG A 577 5.80 0.32 -48.97
N HIS A 578 5.61 0.41 -47.66
CA HIS A 578 4.42 -0.10 -46.97
C HIS A 578 3.27 0.92 -46.90
N LEU A 579 3.51 2.15 -47.37
CA LEU A 579 2.53 3.23 -47.51
C LEU A 579 2.13 3.47 -48.98
N THR A 580 2.84 2.89 -49.95
CA THR A 580 2.48 2.97 -51.38
C THR A 580 1.01 2.59 -51.56
N ASP A 581 0.24 3.48 -52.19
CA ASP A 581 -1.20 3.37 -52.43
C ASP A 581 -2.09 3.28 -51.17
N ARG A 582 -1.56 3.64 -49.99
CA ARG A 582 -2.28 3.59 -48.71
C ARG A 582 -2.27 4.94 -48.01
N ARG A 583 -3.45 5.51 -47.78
CA ARG A 583 -3.60 6.80 -47.09
C ARG A 583 -3.47 6.63 -45.58
N VAL A 584 -2.53 7.35 -44.96
CA VAL A 584 -2.40 7.46 -43.48
C VAL A 584 -3.54 8.32 -42.93
N VAL A 585 -4.29 7.78 -41.96
CA VAL A 585 -5.44 8.45 -41.31
C VAL A 585 -5.15 8.85 -39.86
N ARG A 586 -4.18 8.20 -39.20
CA ARG A 586 -3.79 8.54 -37.82
C ARG A 586 -2.32 8.27 -37.60
N ARG A 587 -1.67 9.18 -36.86
CA ARG A 587 -0.27 9.09 -36.43
C ARG A 587 -0.24 8.98 -34.93
N VAL A 588 0.33 7.90 -34.41
CA VAL A 588 0.50 7.69 -32.97
C VAL A 588 1.97 7.77 -32.65
N HIS A 589 2.35 8.76 -31.83
CA HIS A 589 3.71 8.91 -31.35
C HIS A 589 3.76 8.62 -29.86
N VAL A 590 4.69 7.75 -29.47
CA VAL A 590 5.09 7.53 -28.08
C VAL A 590 6.53 8.04 -27.97
N PRO A 591 6.77 9.12 -27.21
CA PRO A 591 8.09 9.73 -27.06
C PRO A 591 9.20 8.71 -26.81
N ASP A 592 10.32 8.87 -27.52
CA ASP A 592 11.54 8.04 -27.44
C ASP A 592 11.34 6.53 -27.64
N ARG A 593 10.19 6.12 -28.20
CA ARG A 593 9.84 4.70 -28.33
C ARG A 593 9.29 4.33 -29.69
N LEU A 594 8.24 5.02 -30.15
CA LEU A 594 7.44 4.50 -31.26
C LEU A 594 6.74 5.57 -32.08
N VAL A 595 6.71 5.36 -33.39
CA VAL A 595 5.74 5.97 -34.32
C VAL A 595 4.94 4.85 -34.98
N ASN A 596 3.61 4.89 -34.88
CA ASN A 596 2.72 4.00 -35.63
C ASN A 596 1.87 4.82 -36.60
N LEU A 597 1.97 4.49 -37.88
CA LEU A 597 1.23 5.08 -38.99
C LEU A 597 0.05 4.18 -39.33
N VAL A 598 -1.16 4.63 -39.00
CA VAL A 598 -2.40 3.88 -39.23
C VAL A 598 -2.97 4.31 -40.57
N THR A 599 -3.18 3.35 -41.46
CA THR A 599 -3.74 3.55 -42.80
C THR A 599 -5.25 3.29 -42.83
N ALA A 600 -5.94 3.82 -43.84
CA ALA A 600 -7.39 3.71 -43.98
C ALA A 600 -7.93 2.26 -44.03
N GLY A 601 -7.11 1.27 -44.41
CA GLY A 601 -7.48 -0.16 -44.44
C GLY A 601 -7.01 -0.97 -43.22
N GLY A 602 -6.38 -0.34 -42.24
CA GLY A 602 -5.87 -0.98 -41.01
C GLY A 602 -6.74 -0.74 -39.78
N VAL A 603 -7.89 -0.10 -39.94
CA VAL A 603 -8.89 0.08 -38.87
C VAL A 603 -9.66 -1.23 -38.75
N PRO A 604 -9.62 -1.95 -37.61
CA PRO A 604 -10.57 -3.04 -37.38
C PRO A 604 -11.98 -2.45 -37.45
N GLU A 605 -12.88 -3.07 -38.21
CA GLU A 605 -14.32 -2.78 -38.07
C GLU A 605 -14.69 -2.92 -36.59
N VAL A 606 -15.29 -1.86 -36.05
CA VAL A 606 -15.58 -1.66 -34.62
C VAL A 606 -16.68 -2.61 -34.16
#